data_AF-A0A2V2S1S9-F1
#
_entry.id   AF-A0A2V2S1S9-F1
#
_cell.length_a   1.000
_cell.length_b   1.000
_cell.length_c   1.000
_cell.angle_alpha   90.00
_cell.angle_beta   90.00
_cell.angle_gamma   90.00
#
_symmetry.space_group_name_H-M   'P 1'
#
loop_
_entity.id
_entity.type
_entity.pdbx_description
1 polymer ?
#
loop_
_entity_poly.entity_id
_entity_poly.type
_entity_poly.pdbx_seq_one_letter_code
_entity_poly.pdbx_strand_id
1 'polypeptide(L)' 'MSAVAHYVAGVLPWEAMVEMVQSLCESAQFKPGDQVKTLRGSTPGVILNVLPDGRVSWQPEGSQSELIALPESLLRI' A
#
# COMPACT_ATOMS: atom_id res chain seq x y z
N MET A 1 -0.76 -8.16 -7.27
CA MET A 1 -0.05 -8.44 -8.54
C MET A 1 1.36 -7.89 -8.37
N SER A 2 2.42 -8.71 -8.47
CA SER A 2 3.80 -8.27 -8.19
C SER A 2 4.54 -7.90 -9.47
N ALA A 3 4.86 -6.62 -9.68
CA ALA A 3 5.58 -6.15 -10.86
C ALA A 3 6.93 -6.87 -11.04
N VAL A 4 7.66 -7.08 -9.94
CA VAL A 4 8.94 -7.80 -9.93
C VAL A 4 8.77 -9.25 -10.39
N ALA A 5 7.73 -9.95 -9.92
CA ALA A 5 7.50 -11.33 -10.31
C ALA A 5 7.22 -11.46 -11.83
N HIS A 6 6.49 -10.50 -12.40
CA HIS A 6 6.19 -10.46 -13.84
C HIS A 6 7.44 -10.13 -14.67
N TYR A 7 8.31 -9.25 -14.17
CA TYR A 7 9.60 -9.00 -14.80
C TYR A 7 10.49 -10.26 -14.80
N VAL A 8 10.64 -10.92 -13.65
CA VAL A 8 11.44 -12.15 -13.52
C VAL A 8 10.92 -13.27 -14.42
N ALA A 9 9.61 -13.38 -14.61
CA ALA A 9 8.99 -14.33 -15.53
C ALA A 9 9.16 -13.97 -17.02
N GLY A 10 9.77 -12.83 -17.35
CA GLY A 10 9.97 -12.35 -18.71
C GLY A 10 8.72 -11.81 -19.39
N VAL A 11 7.65 -11.54 -18.62
CA VAL A 11 6.36 -11.07 -19.15
C VAL A 11 6.17 -9.56 -19.00
N LEU A 12 7.08 -8.88 -18.30
CA LEU A 12 7.08 -7.42 -18.13
C LEU A 12 8.47 -6.87 -18.48
N PRO A 13 8.60 -5.84 -19.35
CA PRO A 13 9.87 -5.17 -19.60
C PRO A 13 10.43 -4.48 -18.35
N TRP A 14 11.74 -4.25 -18.33
CA TRP A 14 12.44 -3.59 -17.22
C TRP A 14 11.85 -2.20 -16.93
N GLU A 15 11.66 -1.39 -17.97
CA GLU A 15 11.21 0.00 -17.87
C GLU A 15 9.81 0.07 -17.24
N ALA A 16 8.91 -0.80 -17.70
CA ALA A 16 7.54 -0.90 -17.18
C ALA A 16 7.53 -1.38 -15.72
N MET A 17 8.39 -2.35 -15.35
CA MET A 17 8.53 -2.79 -13.96
C MET A 17 9.00 -1.65 -13.06
N VAL A 18 10.03 -0.91 -13.48
CA VAL A 18 10.57 0.23 -12.74
C VAL A 18 9.49 1.30 -12.53
N GLU A 19 8.75 1.66 -13.57
CA GLU A 19 7.66 2.65 -13.49
C GLU A 19 6.58 2.23 -12.48
N MET A 20 6.18 0.96 -12.51
CA MET A 20 5.19 0.42 -11.57
C MET A 20 5.72 0.45 -10.12
N VAL A 21 6.97 0.05 -9.89
CA VAL A 21 7.58 0.09 -8.55
C VAL A 21 7.72 1.53 -8.06
N GLN A 22 8.16 2.45 -8.91
CA GLN A 22 8.27 3.88 -8.56
C GLN A 22 6.91 4.46 -8.19
N SER A 23 5.87 4.18 -8.97
CA SER A 23 4.49 4.60 -8.67
C SER A 23 4.01 4.07 -7.31
N LEU A 24 4.35 2.83 -6.97
CA LEU A 24 4.07 2.25 -5.65
C LEU A 24 4.86 2.93 -4.53
N CYS A 25 6.15 3.22 -4.72
CA CYS A 25 6.96 3.94 -3.74
C CYS A 25 6.47 5.37 -3.50
N GLU A 26 6.05 6.09 -4.55
CA GLU A 26 5.50 7.45 -4.44
C GLU A 26 4.16 7.47 -3.72
N SER A 27 3.30 6.48 -4.00
CA SER A 27 2.01 6.33 -3.33
C SER A 27 2.12 5.84 -1.88
N ALA A 28 3.19 5.12 -1.53
CA ALA A 28 3.40 4.50 -0.23
C ALA A 28 4.15 5.36 0.81
N GLN A 29 4.15 6.70 0.69
CA GLN A 29 4.76 7.58 1.71
C GLN A 29 3.84 7.83 2.92
N PHE A 30 3.27 6.78 3.49
CA PHE A 30 2.33 6.89 4.61
C PHE A 30 2.99 7.41 5.88
N LYS A 31 2.22 8.15 6.67
CA LYS A 31 2.58 8.62 8.01
C LYS A 31 1.42 8.37 8.97
N PRO A 32 1.70 8.18 10.27
CA PRO A 32 0.65 8.18 11.29
C PRO A 32 -0.28 9.39 11.15
N GLY A 33 -1.59 9.14 11.17
CA GLY A 33 -2.63 10.15 10.98
C GLY A 33 -3.16 10.30 9.54
N ASP A 34 -2.48 9.73 8.54
CA ASP A 34 -2.97 9.77 7.16
C ASP A 34 -4.33 9.06 7.04
N GLN A 35 -5.28 9.74 6.39
CA GLN A 35 -6.57 9.15 6.03
C GLN A 35 -6.39 8.26 4.81
N VAL A 36 -6.89 7.03 4.89
CA VAL A 36 -6.74 6.02 3.86
C VAL A 36 -8.03 5.27 3.63
N LYS A 37 -8.15 4.63 2.46
CA LYS A 37 -9.14 3.59 2.20
C LYS A 37 -8.50 2.37 1.58
N THR A 38 -9.18 1.24 1.70
CA THR A 38 -8.81 0.06 0.91
C THR A 38 -8.97 0.31 -0.58
N LEU A 39 -8.05 -0.22 -1.39
CA LEU A 39 -8.20 -0.25 -2.85
C LEU A 39 -9.50 -0.95 -3.28
N ARG A 40 -9.91 -1.96 -2.50
CA ARG A 40 -11.09 -2.77 -2.75
C ARG A 40 -12.10 -2.53 -1.63
N GLY A 41 -13.25 -1.95 -1.95
CA GLY A 41 -14.38 -1.82 -1.02
C GLY A 41 -14.53 -0.49 -0.29
N SER A 42 -13.71 0.52 -0.61
CA SER A 42 -13.86 1.90 -0.11
C SER A 42 -13.95 2.03 1.41
N THR A 43 -13.44 1.08 2.19
CA THR A 43 -13.47 1.16 3.66
C THR A 43 -12.48 2.23 4.10
N PRO A 44 -12.92 3.36 4.66
CA PRO A 44 -12.03 4.41 5.13
C PRO A 44 -11.39 4.02 6.47
N GLY A 45 -10.32 4.70 6.83
CA GLY A 45 -9.60 4.48 8.07
C GLY A 45 -8.39 5.41 8.19
N VAL A 46 -7.60 5.20 9.23
CA VAL A 46 -6.42 6.03 9.53
C VAL A 46 -5.19 5.16 9.74
N ILE A 47 -4.04 5.59 9.23
CA ILE A 47 -2.76 4.97 9.55
C ILE A 47 -2.42 5.27 11.02
N LEU A 48 -2.16 4.23 11.80
CA LEU A 48 -1.72 4.36 13.19
C LEU A 48 -0.19 4.36 13.29
N ASN A 49 0.48 3.47 12.55
CA ASN A 49 1.94 3.38 12.55
C ASN A 49 2.51 2.83 11.25
N VAL A 50 3.77 3.14 10.98
CA VAL A 50 4.59 2.47 9.96
C VAL A 50 5.55 1.53 10.67
N LEU A 51 5.46 0.25 10.36
CA LEU A 51 6.27 -0.79 11.00
C LEU A 51 7.69 -0.81 10.43
N PRO A 52 8.70 -1.32 11.18
CA PRO A 52 10.09 -1.35 10.72
C PRO A 52 10.33 -2.14 9.43
N ASP A 53 9.43 -3.05 9.08
CA ASP A 53 9.48 -3.87 7.86
C ASP A 53 8.71 -3.26 6.68
N GLY A 54 8.25 -2.01 6.82
CA GLY A 54 7.54 -1.26 5.76
C GLY A 54 6.05 -1.55 5.66
N ARG A 55 5.51 -2.50 6.44
CA ARG A 55 4.06 -2.66 6.58
C ARG A 55 3.47 -1.48 7.36
N VAL A 56 2.18 -1.25 7.21
CA VAL A 56 1.46 -0.23 7.95
C VAL A 56 0.41 -0.85 8.85
N SER A 57 0.30 -0.31 10.07
CA SER A 57 -0.85 -0.57 10.92
C SER A 57 -1.87 0.56 10.76
N TRP A 58 -3.13 0.19 10.64
CA TRP A 58 -4.21 1.13 10.37
C TRP A 58 -5.50 0.67 11.03
N GLN A 59 -6.39 1.61 11.28
CA GLN A 59 -7.68 1.36 11.92
C GLN A 59 -8.81 1.75 10.96
N PRO A 60 -9.68 0.80 10.55
CA PRO A 60 -10.88 1.12 9.80
C PRO A 60 -11.83 1.98 10.62
N GLU A 61 -12.51 2.91 9.96
CA GLU A 61 -13.57 3.70 10.60
C GLU A 61 -14.71 2.78 11.07
N GLY A 62 -15.23 3.03 12.28
CA GLY A 62 -16.27 2.19 12.89
C GLY A 62 -15.77 0.87 13.48
N SER A 63 -14.46 0.58 13.42
CA SER A 63 -13.84 -0.56 14.08
C SER A 63 -12.88 -0.10 15.18
N GLN A 64 -12.77 -0.88 16.26
CA GLN A 64 -11.69 -0.72 17.25
C GLN A 64 -10.49 -1.63 16.97
N SER A 65 -10.54 -2.41 15.89
CA SER A 65 -9.45 -3.33 15.53
C SER A 65 -8.39 -2.62 14.70
N GLU A 66 -7.14 -2.76 15.14
CA GLU A 66 -5.96 -2.42 14.35
C GLU A 66 -5.67 -3.57 13.37
N LEU A 67 -5.46 -3.22 12.10
CA LEU A 67 -5.14 -4.15 11.02
C LEU A 67 -3.76 -3.83 10.46
N ILE A 68 -3.05 -4.86 10.01
CA ILE A 68 -1.76 -4.71 9.32
C ILE A 68 -1.98 -4.94 7.83
N ALA A 69 -1.45 -4.04 7.00
CA ALA A 69 -1.52 -4.14 5.55
C ALA A 69 -0.18 -3.77 4.90
N LEU A 70 -0.04 -4.19 3.65
CA LEU A 70 0.99 -3.64 2.77
C LEU A 70 0.55 -2.26 2.27
N PRO A 71 1.45 -1.26 2.16
CA PRO A 71 1.09 0.08 1.71
C PRO A 71 0.32 0.10 0.39
N GLU A 72 0.71 -0.73 -0.57
CA GLU A 72 0.06 -0.81 -1.88
C GLU A 72 -1.38 -1.31 -1.85
N SER A 73 -1.90 -1.76 -0.70
CA SER A 73 -3.30 -2.17 -0.53
C SER A 73 -4.22 -1.01 -0.14
N LEU A 74 -3.66 0.16 0.15
CA LEU A 74 -4.34 1.34 0.64
C LEU A 74 -4.15 2.53 -0.31
N LEU A 75 -5.13 3.44 -0.31
CA LEU A 75 -5.07 4.71 -1.02
C LEU A 75 -5.29 5.84 -0.02
N ARG A 76 -4.45 6.89 -0.08
CA ARG A 76 -4.68 8.13 0.67
C ARG A 76 -5.97 8.82 0.18
N ILE A 77 -6.74 9.40 1.10
CA ILE A 77 -7.96 10.17 0.83
C ILE A 77 -7.71 11.66 1.11
#